data_AF-A0A8T4JS99-F1
#
_entry.id   AF-A0A8T4JS99-F1
#
_cell.length_a   1.000
_cell.length_b   1.000
_cell.length_c   1.000
_cell.angle_alpha   90.00
_cell.angle_beta   90.00
_cell.angle_gamma   90.00
#
_symmetry.space_group_name_H-M   'P 1'
#
loop_
_entity.id
_entity.type
_entity.pdbx_description
1 polymer ?
#
loop_
_entity_poly.entity_id
_entity_poly.type
_entity_poly.pdbx_seq_one_letter_code
_entity_poly.pdbx_strand_id
1 'polypeptide(L)'
;MSLQIKIYDVNHGNAIHVKTPNDKDVMIDCGSNSSTGFSPSKHISGQQRSIDYLIVSHPHCDHISDIENFVGCHHPQILQRPEVSIEEILEANQSYCEDIIETYYEFQKSYNSPLEEGESPKNPEWGGGAKFINYSLEGETNLNNASKVSFLSYLNFTILFPGDIEESGWKKLLGMGYFKEWLKKTDILVASHHGRESGYCNEIFEYLNPYLTIVSDGRFSDTSATNRYSAKSLGWKIWNSDGEGIERKVLTTRYDGDIDIGVGKKQNGKTYISVSIT
;
A
#
# COMPACT_ATOMS: atom_id res chain seq x y z
N MET A 1 7.79 1.37 21.60
CA MET A 1 7.08 0.65 20.52
C MET A 1 7.04 1.56 19.31
N SER A 2 7.20 1.01 18.12
CA SER A 2 7.26 1.75 16.86
C SER A 2 6.44 1.04 15.79
N LEU A 3 5.90 1.82 14.87
CA LEU A 3 5.38 1.36 13.59
C LEU A 3 6.56 1.19 12.64
N GLN A 4 6.62 0.07 11.91
CA GLN A 4 7.55 -0.14 10.80
C GLN A 4 6.74 -0.40 9.54
N ILE A 5 7.16 0.18 8.42
CA ILE A 5 6.55 0.00 7.11
C ILE A 5 7.69 -0.27 6.14
N LYS A 6 7.61 -1.37 5.40
CA LYS A 6 8.52 -1.67 4.29
C LYS A 6 7.73 -1.75 3.00
N ILE A 7 8.11 -0.94 2.02
CA ILE A 7 7.66 -1.07 0.63
C ILE A 7 8.73 -1.88 -0.09
N TYR A 8 8.38 -3.07 -0.58
CA TYR A 8 9.33 -3.96 -1.23
C TYR A 8 9.58 -3.58 -2.69
N ASP A 9 10.82 -3.74 -3.17
CA ASP A 9 11.12 -3.75 -4.60
C ASP A 9 10.70 -5.09 -5.23
N VAL A 10 9.41 -5.14 -5.57
CA VAL A 10 8.81 -6.25 -6.32
C VAL A 10 8.87 -6.04 -7.83
N ASN A 11 9.69 -5.11 -8.33
CA ASN A 11 9.69 -4.68 -9.73
C ASN A 11 8.32 -4.10 -10.11
N HIS A 12 7.58 -4.69 -11.06
CA HIS A 12 6.22 -4.21 -11.37
C HIS A 12 5.22 -4.83 -10.40
N GLY A 13 4.46 -3.99 -9.71
CA GLY A 13 3.43 -4.39 -8.76
C GLY A 13 3.52 -3.57 -7.50
N ASN A 14 2.89 -4.05 -6.43
CA ASN A 14 2.97 -3.45 -5.11
C ASN A 14 2.98 -4.55 -4.05
N ALA A 15 3.83 -4.40 -3.04
CA ALA A 15 3.82 -5.23 -1.84
C ALA A 15 4.38 -4.43 -0.67
N ILE A 16 3.57 -4.26 0.36
CA ILE A 16 3.93 -3.43 1.51
C ILE A 16 3.66 -4.22 2.78
N HIS A 17 4.65 -4.28 3.66
CA HIS A 17 4.52 -4.90 4.97
C HIS A 17 4.56 -3.84 6.06
N VAL A 18 3.56 -3.84 6.93
CA VAL A 18 3.46 -2.97 8.09
C VAL A 18 3.50 -3.81 9.35
N LYS A 19 4.44 -3.52 10.24
CA LYS A 19 4.44 -4.02 11.61
C LYS A 19 3.97 -2.92 12.54
N THR A 20 2.82 -3.16 13.18
CA THR A 20 2.22 -2.20 14.11
C THR A 20 2.93 -2.20 15.47
N PRO A 21 2.81 -1.12 16.26
CA PRO A 21 3.30 -1.07 17.64
C PRO A 21 2.79 -2.19 18.56
N ASN A 22 1.64 -2.79 18.26
CA ASN A 22 1.06 -3.92 19.02
C ASN A 22 1.40 -5.29 18.40
N ASP A 23 2.51 -5.35 17.64
CA ASP A 23 3.07 -6.55 17.00
C ASP A 23 2.15 -7.23 15.97
N LYS A 24 1.11 -6.54 15.49
CA LYS A 24 0.30 -6.98 14.34
C LYS A 24 1.05 -6.76 13.02
N ASP A 25 1.02 -7.76 12.15
CA ASP A 25 1.53 -7.69 10.79
C ASP A 25 0.40 -7.46 9.78
N VAL A 26 0.58 -6.45 8.93
CA VAL A 26 -0.35 -6.11 7.85
C VAL A 26 0.39 -6.20 6.54
N MET A 27 -0.24 -6.80 5.54
CA MET A 27 0.24 -6.79 4.16
C MET A 27 -0.73 -5.98 3.30
N ILE A 28 -0.22 -5.06 2.50
CA ILE A 28 -0.98 -4.30 1.51
C ILE A 28 -0.45 -4.70 0.14
N ASP A 29 -1.32 -5.36 -0.64
CA ASP A 29 -1.02 -6.09 -1.86
C ASP A 29 0.03 -7.20 -1.68
N CYS A 30 0.01 -8.15 -2.61
CA CYS A 30 0.83 -9.35 -2.65
C CYS A 30 1.59 -9.47 -3.97
N GLY A 31 2.25 -8.41 -4.43
CA GLY A 31 3.18 -8.48 -5.57
C GLY A 31 4.45 -9.29 -5.26
N SER A 32 5.10 -9.79 -6.31
CA SER A 32 6.36 -10.54 -6.26
C SER A 32 7.31 -10.13 -7.38
N ASN A 33 8.61 -10.26 -7.14
CA ASN A 33 9.61 -9.97 -8.16
C ASN A 33 9.90 -11.22 -8.99
N SER A 34 9.19 -11.40 -10.09
CA SER A 34 9.37 -12.54 -10.99
C SER A 34 10.77 -12.61 -11.63
N SER A 35 11.48 -11.49 -11.72
CA SER A 35 12.82 -11.44 -12.33
C SER A 35 13.90 -11.97 -11.40
N THR A 36 13.74 -11.82 -10.08
CA THR A 36 14.69 -12.32 -9.07
C THR A 36 14.17 -13.56 -8.33
N GLY A 37 12.88 -13.87 -8.45
CA GLY A 37 12.19 -14.88 -7.66
C GLY A 37 11.88 -14.44 -6.23
N PHE A 38 12.04 -13.15 -5.90
CA PHE A 38 11.77 -12.64 -4.56
C PHE A 38 10.25 -12.65 -4.26
N SER A 39 9.90 -13.30 -3.15
CA SER A 39 8.55 -13.42 -2.62
C SER A 39 8.49 -12.74 -1.25
N PRO A 40 7.80 -11.59 -1.12
CA PRO A 40 7.56 -10.96 0.18
C PRO A 40 6.88 -11.92 1.17
N SER A 41 5.96 -12.78 0.70
CA SER A 41 5.26 -13.74 1.57
C SER A 41 6.23 -14.73 2.22
N LYS A 42 7.12 -15.33 1.44
CA LYS A 42 8.16 -16.24 1.96
C LYS A 42 9.18 -15.50 2.81
N HIS A 43 9.54 -14.28 2.44
CA HIS A 43 10.47 -13.45 3.19
C HIS A 43 9.96 -13.17 4.61
N ILE A 44 8.69 -12.72 4.75
CA ILE A 44 8.06 -12.43 6.04
C ILE A 44 7.92 -13.71 6.88
N SER A 45 7.48 -14.81 6.26
CA SER A 45 7.37 -16.11 6.94
C SER A 45 8.72 -16.62 7.45
N GLY A 46 9.79 -16.44 6.66
CA GLY A 46 11.17 -16.79 7.05
C GLY A 46 11.67 -16.05 8.29
N GLN A 47 11.10 -14.87 8.59
CA GLN A 47 11.35 -14.12 9.82
C GLN A 47 10.51 -14.62 11.02
N GLN A 48 9.85 -15.77 10.90
CA GLN A 48 8.94 -16.33 11.91
C GLN A 48 7.77 -15.39 12.23
N ARG A 49 7.25 -14.71 11.20
CA ARG A 49 6.07 -13.83 11.31
C ARG A 49 4.95 -14.33 10.40
N SER A 50 3.71 -13.98 10.74
CA SER A 50 2.53 -14.29 9.93
C SER A 50 1.68 -13.04 9.79
N ILE A 51 1.06 -12.83 8.64
CA ILE A 51 0.17 -11.69 8.41
C ILE A 51 -1.13 -11.85 9.20
N ASP A 52 -1.51 -10.83 9.98
CA ASP A 52 -2.80 -10.75 10.69
C ASP A 52 -3.90 -10.12 9.82
N TYR A 53 -3.52 -9.15 8.99
CA TYR A 53 -4.43 -8.36 8.16
C TYR A 53 -3.89 -8.20 6.74
N LEU A 54 -4.63 -8.70 5.75
CA LEU A 54 -4.35 -8.47 4.33
C LEU A 54 -5.30 -7.41 3.77
N ILE A 55 -4.73 -6.40 3.11
CA ILE A 55 -5.44 -5.45 2.25
C ILE A 55 -5.04 -5.77 0.80
N VAL A 56 -5.96 -6.28 0.00
CA VAL A 56 -5.80 -6.29 -1.46
C VAL A 56 -6.47 -5.05 -1.99
N SER A 57 -5.69 -4.12 -2.54
CA SER A 57 -6.20 -2.88 -3.12
C SER A 57 -7.18 -3.23 -4.23
N HIS A 58 -6.72 -3.99 -5.22
CA HIS A 58 -7.51 -4.56 -6.30
C HIS A 58 -6.78 -5.79 -6.87
N PRO A 59 -7.50 -6.75 -7.45
CA PRO A 59 -6.92 -8.02 -7.91
C PRO A 59 -6.40 -7.95 -9.35
N HIS A 60 -5.57 -6.94 -9.67
CA HIS A 60 -4.69 -7.06 -10.82
C HIS A 60 -3.51 -7.98 -10.48
N CYS A 61 -3.07 -8.73 -11.47
CA CYS A 61 -2.09 -9.79 -11.36
C CYS A 61 -0.81 -9.36 -10.64
N ASP A 62 -0.30 -8.17 -10.90
CA ASP A 62 0.90 -7.60 -10.28
C ASP A 62 0.69 -7.12 -8.83
N HIS A 63 -0.55 -7.02 -8.37
CA HIS A 63 -0.91 -6.80 -6.97
C HIS A 63 -1.21 -8.11 -6.21
N ILE A 64 -1.33 -9.25 -6.88
CA ILE A 64 -1.60 -10.55 -6.26
C ILE A 64 -0.67 -11.67 -6.73
N SER A 65 0.43 -11.35 -7.41
CA SER A 65 1.30 -12.34 -8.07
C SER A 65 2.02 -13.29 -7.10
N ASP A 66 2.05 -12.98 -5.81
CA ASP A 66 2.62 -13.81 -4.74
C ASP A 66 1.56 -14.63 -3.99
N ILE A 67 0.30 -14.60 -4.42
CA ILE A 67 -0.82 -15.17 -3.63
C ILE A 67 -0.67 -16.66 -3.35
N GLU A 68 -0.11 -17.45 -4.27
CA GLU A 68 0.16 -18.88 -4.04
C GLU A 68 1.14 -19.10 -2.88
N ASN A 69 2.22 -18.31 -2.84
CA ASN A 69 3.17 -18.37 -1.72
C ASN A 69 2.52 -17.84 -0.45
N PHE A 70 1.69 -16.79 -0.57
CA PHE A 70 1.00 -16.17 0.54
C PHE A 70 0.11 -17.18 1.28
N VAL A 71 -0.79 -17.86 0.58
CA VAL A 71 -1.75 -18.78 1.21
C VAL A 71 -1.09 -20.03 1.81
N GLY A 72 0.10 -20.39 1.33
CA GLY A 72 0.91 -21.47 1.92
C GLY A 72 1.67 -21.06 3.18
N CYS A 73 1.83 -19.76 3.43
CA CYS A 73 2.65 -19.22 4.53
C CYS A 73 1.85 -18.45 5.58
N HIS A 74 0.71 -17.89 5.21
CA HIS A 74 -0.04 -16.90 6.00
C HIS A 74 -1.53 -17.21 6.00
N HIS A 75 -2.17 -16.99 7.15
CA HIS A 75 -3.61 -17.16 7.34
C HIS A 75 -4.18 -15.94 8.08
N PRO A 76 -4.32 -14.79 7.40
CA PRO A 76 -4.76 -13.58 8.07
C PRO A 76 -6.20 -13.71 8.56
N GLN A 77 -6.46 -13.21 9.76
CA GLN A 77 -7.81 -13.16 10.32
C GLN A 77 -8.69 -12.16 9.53
N ILE A 78 -8.06 -11.13 8.96
CA ILE A 78 -8.75 -10.01 8.34
C ILE A 78 -8.34 -9.90 6.87
N LEU A 79 -9.34 -9.83 5.98
CA LEU A 79 -9.15 -9.52 4.56
C LEU A 79 -10.00 -8.32 4.17
N GLN A 80 -9.35 -7.24 3.74
CA GLN A 80 -9.99 -6.13 3.06
C GLN A 80 -9.71 -6.23 1.57
N ARG A 81 -10.78 -6.23 0.76
CA ARG A 81 -10.71 -6.35 -0.70
C ARG A 81 -11.91 -5.66 -1.37
N PRO A 82 -11.84 -5.27 -2.64
CA PRO A 82 -13.03 -4.86 -3.37
C PRO A 82 -13.98 -6.04 -3.62
N GLU A 83 -15.27 -5.73 -3.72
CA GLU A 83 -16.31 -6.71 -4.05
C GLU A 83 -16.46 -6.72 -5.58
N VAL A 84 -15.78 -7.67 -6.23
CA VAL A 84 -15.73 -7.83 -7.69
C VAL A 84 -15.91 -9.31 -8.02
N SER A 85 -16.66 -9.62 -9.08
CA SER A 85 -16.88 -11.00 -9.53
C SER A 85 -15.61 -11.61 -10.12
N ILE A 86 -15.49 -12.95 -10.14
CA ILE A 86 -14.33 -13.60 -10.76
C ILE A 86 -14.27 -13.29 -12.26
N GLU A 87 -15.43 -13.18 -12.92
CA GLU A 87 -15.54 -12.87 -14.34
C GLU A 87 -14.95 -11.49 -14.66
N GLU A 88 -15.28 -10.47 -13.87
CA GLU A 88 -14.72 -9.12 -14.02
C GLU A 88 -13.21 -9.10 -13.75
N ILE A 89 -12.72 -9.89 -12.79
CA ILE A 89 -11.28 -9.99 -12.50
C ILE A 89 -10.55 -10.64 -13.68
N LEU A 90 -11.08 -11.75 -14.21
CA LEU A 90 -10.50 -12.45 -15.36
C LEU A 90 -10.49 -11.55 -16.61
N GLU A 91 -11.58 -10.81 -16.88
CA GLU A 91 -11.68 -9.90 -18.03
C GLU A 91 -10.66 -8.74 -17.95
N ALA A 92 -10.41 -8.21 -16.75
CA ALA A 92 -9.48 -7.10 -16.55
C ALA A 92 -8.00 -7.52 -16.57
N ASN A 93 -7.71 -8.81 -16.52
CA ASN A 93 -6.35 -9.34 -16.45
C ASN A 93 -5.93 -10.06 -17.73
N GLN A 94 -4.62 -10.25 -17.88
CA GLN A 94 -4.08 -11.07 -18.97
C GLN A 94 -4.29 -12.56 -18.68
N SER A 95 -4.51 -13.36 -19.73
CA SER A 95 -4.85 -14.79 -19.59
C SER A 95 -3.80 -15.62 -18.84
N TYR A 96 -2.53 -15.19 -18.82
CA TYR A 96 -1.49 -15.90 -18.05
C TYR A 96 -1.67 -15.80 -16.53
N CYS A 97 -2.57 -14.93 -16.05
CA CYS A 97 -2.86 -14.73 -14.63
C CYS A 97 -4.01 -15.58 -14.11
N GLU A 98 -4.61 -16.45 -14.94
CA GLU A 98 -5.79 -17.26 -14.58
C GLU A 98 -5.57 -18.06 -13.29
N ASP A 99 -4.48 -18.84 -13.18
CA ASP A 99 -4.16 -19.63 -11.97
C ASP A 99 -3.98 -18.76 -10.71
N ILE A 100 -3.38 -17.57 -10.87
CA ILE A 100 -3.19 -16.59 -9.78
C ILE A 100 -4.55 -16.07 -9.30
N ILE A 101 -5.44 -15.73 -10.25
CA ILE A 101 -6.78 -15.22 -9.98
C ILE A 101 -7.66 -16.29 -9.33
N GLU A 102 -7.61 -17.53 -9.82
CA GLU A 102 -8.33 -18.65 -9.23
C GLU A 102 -7.87 -18.89 -7.78
N THR A 103 -6.56 -18.90 -7.54
CA THR A 103 -6.00 -19.05 -6.18
C THR A 103 -6.48 -17.94 -5.25
N TYR A 104 -6.42 -16.68 -5.70
CA TYR A 104 -6.94 -15.54 -4.94
C TYR A 104 -8.45 -15.66 -4.67
N TYR A 105 -9.22 -16.08 -5.68
CA TYR A 105 -10.66 -16.23 -5.58
C TYR A 105 -11.07 -17.33 -4.60
N GLU A 106 -10.41 -18.50 -4.63
CA GLU A 106 -10.66 -19.56 -3.66
C GLU A 106 -10.26 -19.13 -2.24
N PHE A 107 -9.12 -18.47 -2.07
CA PHE A 107 -8.67 -17.95 -0.78
C PHE A 107 -9.73 -17.03 -0.14
N GLN A 108 -10.25 -16.07 -0.91
CA GLN A 108 -11.18 -15.09 -0.36
C GLN A 108 -12.55 -15.67 0.06
N LYS A 109 -12.97 -16.83 -0.48
CA LYS A 109 -14.25 -17.48 -0.12
C LYS A 109 -14.32 -17.88 1.35
N SER A 110 -13.18 -18.09 1.99
CA SER A 110 -13.12 -18.39 3.42
C SER A 110 -13.54 -17.20 4.31
N TYR A 111 -13.54 -15.97 3.79
CA TYR A 111 -13.91 -14.76 4.51
C TYR A 111 -15.38 -14.42 4.28
N ASN A 112 -16.24 -14.96 5.14
CA ASN A 112 -17.70 -14.95 5.00
C ASN A 112 -18.46 -14.30 6.18
N SER A 113 -17.75 -13.72 7.15
CA SER A 113 -18.35 -13.02 8.28
C SER A 113 -17.74 -11.64 8.47
N PRO A 114 -18.51 -10.65 8.97
CA PRO A 114 -17.94 -9.37 9.38
C PRO A 114 -17.01 -9.56 10.58
N LEU A 115 -16.12 -8.58 10.80
CA LEU A 115 -15.29 -8.52 12.00
C LEU A 115 -16.12 -8.21 13.24
N GLU A 116 -15.69 -8.74 14.38
CA GLU A 116 -16.27 -8.39 15.68
C GLU A 116 -15.94 -6.92 16.07
N GLU A 117 -16.82 -6.31 16.86
CA GLU A 117 -16.67 -4.95 17.37
C GLU A 117 -15.51 -4.87 18.38
N GLY A 118 -14.30 -4.66 17.87
CA GLY A 118 -13.07 -4.60 18.66
C GLY A 118 -11.84 -5.08 17.89
N GLU A 119 -12.06 -6.00 16.94
CA GLU A 119 -11.02 -6.56 16.06
C GLU A 119 -10.78 -5.71 14.82
N SER A 120 -11.54 -4.63 14.65
CA SER A 120 -11.40 -3.73 13.51
C SER A 120 -10.06 -2.99 13.51
N PRO A 121 -9.27 -3.04 12.42
CA PRO A 121 -8.05 -2.23 12.27
C PRO A 121 -8.30 -0.72 12.24
N LYS A 122 -9.57 -0.27 12.22
CA LYS A 122 -9.97 1.13 12.42
C LYS A 122 -9.83 1.58 13.89
N ASN A 123 -9.90 0.62 14.82
CA ASN A 123 -9.70 0.86 16.24
C ASN A 123 -8.19 1.01 16.53
N PRO A 124 -7.73 2.16 17.06
CA PRO A 124 -6.31 2.33 17.36
C PRO A 124 -5.76 1.31 18.35
N GLU A 125 -6.56 0.76 19.26
CA GLU A 125 -6.09 -0.24 20.23
C GLU A 125 -5.62 -1.54 19.53
N TRP A 126 -6.22 -1.91 18.39
CA TRP A 126 -5.84 -3.09 17.63
C TRP A 126 -4.36 -3.03 17.20
N GLY A 127 -3.95 -1.88 16.65
CA GLY A 127 -2.59 -1.63 16.17
C GLY A 127 -1.69 -0.86 17.14
N GLY A 128 -2.02 -0.76 18.44
CA GLY A 128 -1.17 -0.07 19.43
C GLY A 128 -1.03 1.44 19.17
N GLY A 129 -2.13 2.06 18.77
CA GLY A 129 -2.27 3.44 18.34
C GLY A 129 -2.31 3.62 16.82
N ALA A 130 -1.87 2.62 16.04
CA ALA A 130 -1.99 2.63 14.60
C ALA A 130 -3.40 2.25 14.16
N LYS A 131 -3.96 2.97 13.18
CA LYS A 131 -5.27 2.66 12.61
C LYS A 131 -5.29 2.79 11.09
N PHE A 132 -6.09 1.93 10.47
CA PHE A 132 -6.30 1.86 9.03
C PHE A 132 -7.70 2.37 8.67
N ILE A 133 -7.80 3.28 7.71
CA ILE A 133 -9.06 3.83 7.21
C ILE A 133 -9.13 3.60 5.71
N ASN A 134 -10.10 2.80 5.28
CA ASN A 134 -10.24 2.36 3.89
C ASN A 134 -11.45 3.01 3.24
N TYR A 135 -11.28 3.43 1.98
CA TYR A 135 -12.30 3.97 1.10
C TYR A 135 -12.41 3.10 -0.15
N SER A 136 -13.60 3.03 -0.74
CA SER A 136 -13.86 2.38 -2.02
C SER A 136 -15.05 3.02 -2.71
N LEU A 137 -15.10 2.86 -4.02
CA LEU A 137 -16.25 3.21 -4.84
C LEU A 137 -17.15 1.98 -4.97
N GLU A 138 -18.35 2.04 -4.39
CA GLU A 138 -19.33 0.97 -4.51
C GLU A 138 -19.85 0.89 -5.96
N GLY A 139 -19.91 -0.32 -6.52
CA GLY A 139 -20.39 -0.56 -7.89
C GLY A 139 -19.47 -0.05 -9.00
N GLU A 140 -18.20 0.23 -8.70
CA GLU A 140 -17.19 0.57 -9.71
C GLU A 140 -16.78 -0.67 -10.51
N THR A 141 -16.81 -0.57 -11.85
CA THR A 141 -16.52 -1.69 -12.75
C THR A 141 -15.12 -1.64 -13.32
N ASN A 142 -14.47 -0.48 -13.33
CA ASN A 142 -13.05 -0.40 -13.68
C ASN A 142 -12.22 -0.93 -12.49
N LEU A 143 -11.48 -2.02 -12.70
CA LEU A 143 -10.80 -2.74 -11.62
C LEU A 143 -9.76 -1.89 -10.88
N ASN A 144 -9.06 -0.99 -11.60
CA ASN A 144 -8.17 -0.01 -11.00
C ASN A 144 -8.93 0.93 -10.04
N ASN A 145 -10.05 1.48 -10.50
CA ASN A 145 -10.88 2.38 -9.69
C ASN A 145 -11.63 1.68 -8.55
N ALA A 146 -11.79 0.35 -8.62
CA ALA A 146 -12.30 -0.45 -7.50
C ALA A 146 -11.30 -0.55 -6.33
N SER A 147 -10.07 -0.03 -6.49
CA SER A 147 -9.03 -0.04 -5.45
C SER A 147 -9.52 0.35 -4.05
N LYS A 148 -9.12 -0.43 -3.05
CA LYS A 148 -9.22 -0.08 -1.63
C LYS A 148 -8.17 0.96 -1.28
N VAL A 149 -8.56 2.23 -1.35
CA VAL A 149 -7.72 3.37 -0.97
C VAL A 149 -7.61 3.44 0.55
N SER A 150 -6.40 3.24 1.07
CA SER A 150 -6.17 2.98 2.48
C SER A 150 -5.24 4.03 3.10
N PHE A 151 -5.67 4.66 4.19
CA PHE A 151 -4.84 5.52 5.03
C PHE A 151 -4.38 4.74 6.27
N LEU A 152 -3.09 4.85 6.60
CA LEU A 152 -2.54 4.38 7.88
C LEU A 152 -2.08 5.59 8.69
N SER A 153 -2.58 5.72 9.92
CA SER A 153 -2.24 6.84 10.81
C SER A 153 -1.68 6.38 12.16
N TYR A 154 -0.60 7.01 12.62
CA TYR A 154 0.06 6.75 13.91
C TYR A 154 0.86 7.97 14.41
N LEU A 155 0.71 8.40 15.67
CA LEU A 155 1.49 9.52 16.29
C LEU A 155 1.57 10.81 15.45
N ASN A 156 0.46 11.19 14.79
CA ASN A 156 0.33 12.32 13.85
C ASN A 156 1.00 12.13 12.48
N PHE A 157 1.62 10.97 12.22
CA PHE A 157 2.04 10.58 10.88
C PHE A 157 0.88 9.91 10.15
N THR A 158 0.71 10.20 8.86
CA THR A 158 -0.23 9.48 7.99
C THR A 158 0.40 9.17 6.64
N ILE A 159 0.22 7.93 6.17
CA ILE A 159 0.59 7.48 4.83
C ILE A 159 -0.65 7.00 4.07
N LEU A 160 -0.69 7.30 2.76
CA LEU A 160 -1.78 6.93 1.86
C LEU A 160 -1.32 5.88 0.84
N PHE A 161 -2.07 4.78 0.77
CA PHE A 161 -1.91 3.68 -0.18
C PHE A 161 -3.15 3.63 -1.10
N PRO A 162 -3.07 4.21 -2.30
CA PRO A 162 -4.24 4.32 -3.17
C PRO A 162 -4.47 3.11 -4.09
N GLY A 163 -3.55 2.15 -4.14
CA GLY A 163 -3.55 1.14 -5.20
C GLY A 163 -3.46 1.83 -6.57
N ASP A 164 -4.26 1.37 -7.52
CA ASP A 164 -4.18 1.84 -8.91
C ASP A 164 -5.31 2.77 -9.31
N ILE A 165 -6.01 3.35 -8.33
CA ILE A 165 -7.09 4.29 -8.60
C ILE A 165 -6.68 5.39 -9.59
N GLU A 166 -7.46 5.51 -10.66
CA GLU A 166 -7.17 6.44 -11.74
C GLU A 166 -7.84 7.79 -11.48
N GLU A 167 -7.53 8.78 -12.33
CA GLU A 167 -8.03 10.15 -12.20
C GLU A 167 -9.55 10.23 -11.99
N SER A 168 -10.32 9.41 -12.72
CA SER A 168 -11.78 9.36 -12.58
C SER A 168 -12.23 8.84 -11.21
N GLY A 169 -11.55 7.82 -10.67
CA GLY A 169 -11.79 7.31 -9.32
C GLY A 169 -11.43 8.33 -8.25
N TRP A 170 -10.28 8.99 -8.36
CA TRP A 170 -9.87 10.08 -7.46
C TRP A 170 -10.95 11.18 -7.38
N LYS A 171 -11.47 11.62 -8.53
CA LYS A 171 -12.53 12.64 -8.60
C LYS A 171 -13.80 12.21 -7.87
N LYS A 172 -14.19 10.94 -7.96
CA LYS A 172 -15.32 10.39 -7.21
C LYS A 172 -15.03 10.37 -5.69
N LEU A 173 -13.85 9.91 -5.28
CA LEU A 173 -13.47 9.87 -3.85
C LEU A 173 -13.39 11.25 -3.21
N LEU A 174 -12.99 12.29 -3.95
CA LEU A 174 -13.04 13.67 -3.46
C LEU A 174 -14.46 14.12 -3.07
N GLY A 175 -15.51 13.50 -3.61
CA GLY A 175 -16.90 13.72 -3.20
C GLY A 175 -17.33 13.01 -1.92
N MET A 176 -16.49 12.12 -1.35
CA MET A 176 -16.89 11.23 -0.25
C MET A 176 -16.49 11.73 1.13
N GLY A 177 -17.48 12.00 1.97
CA GLY A 177 -17.35 12.12 3.43
C GLY A 177 -16.12 12.89 3.93
N TYR A 178 -15.34 12.25 4.81
CA TYR A 178 -14.11 12.80 5.38
C TYR A 178 -12.83 12.56 4.54
N PHE A 179 -12.95 12.12 3.29
CA PHE A 179 -11.78 11.75 2.47
C PHE A 179 -10.79 12.91 2.31
N LYS A 180 -11.30 14.11 1.99
CA LYS A 180 -10.49 15.34 1.90
C LYS A 180 -9.76 15.68 3.20
N GLU A 181 -10.35 15.37 4.36
CA GLU A 181 -9.71 15.60 5.66
C GLU A 181 -8.57 14.61 5.93
N TRP A 182 -8.64 13.41 5.38
CA TRP A 182 -7.53 12.45 5.41
C TRP A 182 -6.41 12.83 4.43
N LEU A 183 -6.74 13.32 3.23
CA LEU A 183 -5.76 13.87 2.30
C LEU A 183 -4.92 15.00 2.94
N LYS A 184 -5.58 15.94 3.64
CA LYS A 184 -4.91 17.05 4.36
C LYS A 184 -3.93 16.60 5.45
N LYS A 185 -4.12 15.40 6.00
CA LYS A 185 -3.28 14.84 7.08
C LYS A 185 -2.14 13.97 6.56
N THR A 186 -2.10 13.70 5.26
CA THR A 186 -1.17 12.73 4.67
C THR A 186 0.21 13.35 4.50
N ASP A 187 1.20 12.71 5.13
CA ASP A 187 2.62 13.09 5.06
C ASP A 187 3.34 12.39 3.91
N ILE A 188 3.00 11.12 3.66
CA ILE A 188 3.60 10.30 2.60
C ILE A 188 2.49 9.74 1.70
N LEU A 189 2.69 9.87 0.39
CA LEU A 189 1.84 9.27 -0.63
C LEU A 189 2.60 8.12 -1.29
N VAL A 190 2.02 6.91 -1.35
CA VAL A 190 2.42 5.94 -2.38
C VAL A 190 1.70 6.32 -3.67
N ALA A 191 2.45 6.59 -4.74
CA ALA A 191 1.89 7.04 -6.01
C ALA A 191 0.95 5.99 -6.58
N SER A 192 -0.20 6.43 -7.07
CA SER A 192 -1.19 5.51 -7.61
C SER A 192 -0.77 4.96 -8.96
N HIS A 193 -1.16 3.72 -9.24
CA HIS A 193 -0.95 3.05 -10.53
C HIS A 193 0.52 3.07 -10.92
N HIS A 194 1.38 2.71 -9.96
CA HIS A 194 2.84 2.71 -10.08
C HIS A 194 3.41 4.06 -10.54
N GLY A 195 2.75 5.15 -10.19
CA GLY A 195 3.11 6.51 -10.59
C GLY A 195 2.89 6.80 -12.07
N ARG A 196 1.97 6.11 -12.73
CA ARG A 196 1.58 6.38 -14.13
C ARG A 196 0.69 7.61 -14.24
N GLU A 197 0.65 8.21 -15.42
CA GLU A 197 -0.19 9.37 -15.74
C GLU A 197 -1.69 9.12 -15.49
N SER A 198 -2.19 7.90 -15.73
CA SER A 198 -3.57 7.51 -15.43
C SER A 198 -3.91 7.60 -13.93
N GLY A 199 -2.96 7.28 -13.06
CA GLY A 199 -3.09 7.38 -11.60
C GLY A 199 -2.88 8.80 -11.04
N TYR A 200 -2.36 9.72 -11.86
CA TYR A 200 -2.13 11.10 -11.43
C TYR A 200 -3.41 11.93 -11.56
N CYS A 201 -3.84 12.53 -10.45
CA CYS A 201 -4.91 13.52 -10.41
C CYS A 201 -4.39 14.83 -9.83
N ASN A 202 -4.54 15.96 -10.51
CA ASN A 202 -4.03 17.23 -9.99
C ASN A 202 -4.88 17.74 -8.82
N GLU A 203 -6.19 17.48 -8.85
CA GLU A 203 -7.20 17.99 -7.92
C GLU A 203 -7.02 17.44 -6.49
N ILE A 204 -6.45 16.24 -6.31
CA ILE A 204 -6.16 15.75 -4.96
C ILE A 204 -5.13 16.63 -4.24
N PHE A 205 -4.21 17.25 -4.98
CA PHE A 205 -3.16 18.11 -4.43
C PHE A 205 -3.65 19.50 -4.03
N GLU A 206 -4.93 19.82 -4.22
CA GLU A 206 -5.57 20.96 -3.54
C GLU A 206 -5.76 20.70 -2.04
N TYR A 207 -5.78 19.41 -1.65
CA TYR A 207 -5.99 18.96 -0.28
C TYR A 207 -4.77 18.20 0.28
N LEU A 208 -4.03 17.52 -0.59
CA LEU A 208 -2.86 16.71 -0.27
C LEU A 208 -1.58 17.52 -0.50
N ASN A 209 -0.74 17.62 0.52
CA ASN A 209 0.57 18.27 0.44
C ASN A 209 1.65 17.37 1.06
N PRO A 210 2.03 16.28 0.36
CA PRO A 210 2.88 15.26 0.94
C PRO A 210 4.31 15.78 1.04
N TYR A 211 5.03 15.37 2.07
CA TYR A 211 6.46 15.63 2.15
C TYR A 211 7.24 14.69 1.22
N LEU A 212 6.77 13.45 1.06
CA LEU A 212 7.39 12.44 0.20
C LEU A 212 6.35 11.70 -0.63
N THR A 213 6.67 11.45 -1.90
CA THR A 213 5.98 10.45 -2.70
C THR A 213 6.87 9.24 -2.93
N ILE A 214 6.33 8.04 -2.79
CA ILE A 214 7.00 6.78 -3.08
C ILE A 214 6.34 6.17 -4.30
N VAL A 215 7.12 5.75 -5.30
CA VAL A 215 6.63 5.05 -6.48
C VAL A 215 7.10 3.59 -6.42
N SER A 216 6.17 2.66 -6.23
CA SER A 216 6.47 1.22 -6.34
C SER A 216 6.31 0.81 -7.79
N ASP A 217 7.43 0.62 -8.46
CA ASP A 217 7.49 0.36 -9.89
C ASP A 217 8.78 -0.34 -10.32
N GLY A 218 8.71 -0.89 -11.52
CA GLY A 218 9.79 -1.61 -12.17
C GLY A 218 10.52 -0.75 -13.19
N ARG A 219 10.39 -1.07 -14.48
CA ARG A 219 11.02 -0.25 -15.54
C ARG A 219 10.34 1.11 -15.69
N PHE A 220 11.16 2.15 -15.93
CA PHE A 220 10.66 3.46 -16.32
C PHE A 220 9.88 3.35 -17.65
N SER A 221 8.70 3.96 -17.71
CA SER A 221 7.83 3.98 -18.89
C SER A 221 7.52 5.40 -19.33
N ASP A 222 7.14 5.55 -20.61
CA ASP A 222 6.72 6.84 -21.19
C ASP A 222 5.44 7.41 -20.54
N THR A 223 4.75 6.60 -19.74
CA THR A 223 3.57 6.98 -18.97
C THR A 223 3.90 7.40 -17.54
N SER A 224 5.17 7.60 -17.18
CA SER A 224 5.57 7.98 -15.83
C SER A 224 5.19 9.44 -15.50
N ALA A 225 4.44 9.61 -14.41
CA ALA A 225 4.10 10.90 -13.81
C ALA A 225 5.04 11.30 -12.66
N THR A 226 6.18 10.62 -12.48
CA THR A 226 7.12 10.82 -11.36
C THR A 226 7.51 12.29 -11.18
N ASN A 227 7.75 13.02 -12.27
CA ASN A 227 8.08 14.44 -12.22
C ASN A 227 6.91 15.31 -11.71
N ARG A 228 5.67 14.95 -12.06
CA ARG A 228 4.47 15.65 -11.61
C ARG A 228 4.24 15.41 -10.11
N TYR A 229 4.48 14.20 -9.61
CA TYR A 229 4.48 13.91 -8.18
C TYR A 229 5.59 14.67 -7.45
N SER A 230 6.82 14.66 -7.99
CA SER A 230 7.96 15.41 -7.42
C SER A 230 7.67 16.91 -7.30
N ALA A 231 7.01 17.51 -8.29
CA ALA A 231 6.62 18.92 -8.25
C ALA A 231 5.60 19.24 -7.14
N LYS A 232 4.84 18.26 -6.66
CA LYS A 232 3.84 18.44 -5.60
C LYS A 232 4.37 18.11 -4.19
N SER A 233 5.48 17.41 -4.08
CA SER A 233 6.06 17.03 -2.79
C SER A 233 6.99 18.08 -2.22
N LEU A 234 6.99 18.22 -0.90
CA LEU A 234 7.79 19.24 -0.19
C LEU A 234 9.27 18.86 -0.07
N GLY A 235 9.56 17.58 0.16
CA GLY A 235 10.89 17.06 0.47
C GLY A 235 10.94 16.39 1.84
N TRP A 236 11.68 15.29 1.94
CA TRP A 236 11.97 14.57 3.18
C TRP A 236 13.44 14.15 3.23
N LYS A 237 14.04 14.14 4.42
CA LYS A 237 15.42 13.67 4.61
C LYS A 237 15.49 12.14 4.63
N ILE A 238 16.10 11.56 3.61
CA ILE A 238 16.26 10.11 3.41
C ILE A 238 17.67 9.70 3.82
N TRP A 239 17.78 8.61 4.57
CA TRP A 239 19.06 8.07 5.03
C TRP A 239 19.44 6.83 4.22
N ASN A 240 20.64 6.83 3.64
CA ASN A 240 21.18 5.64 2.98
C ASN A 240 21.90 4.72 3.99
N SER A 241 22.37 3.57 3.52
CA SER A 241 23.16 2.60 4.30
C SER A 241 24.45 3.20 4.89
N ASP A 242 25.01 4.24 4.27
CA ASP A 242 26.21 4.94 4.73
C ASP A 242 25.93 6.00 5.81
N GLY A 243 24.66 6.22 6.16
CA GLY A 243 24.24 7.20 7.16
C GLY A 243 24.25 8.65 6.66
N GLU A 244 24.39 8.86 5.35
CA GLU A 244 24.24 10.17 4.73
C GLU A 244 22.77 10.50 4.52
N GLY A 245 22.38 11.71 4.93
CA GLY A 245 21.00 12.16 4.87
C GLY A 245 20.78 13.18 3.76
N ILE A 246 20.05 12.81 2.71
CA ILE A 246 19.79 13.64 1.52
C ILE A 246 18.30 14.01 1.49
N GLU A 247 17.98 15.27 1.19
CA GLU A 247 16.59 15.67 0.98
C GLU A 247 16.10 15.23 -0.39
N ARG A 248 15.02 14.44 -0.43
CA ARG A 248 14.40 13.92 -1.64
C ARG A 248 12.89 14.16 -1.59
N LYS A 249 12.29 14.43 -2.75
CA LYS A 249 10.84 14.61 -2.90
C LYS A 249 10.12 13.36 -3.36
N VAL A 250 10.85 12.49 -4.05
CA VAL A 250 10.37 11.21 -4.55
C VAL A 250 11.43 10.13 -4.34
N LEU A 251 10.96 8.95 -3.93
CA LEU A 251 11.68 7.69 -3.99
C LEU A 251 10.97 6.74 -4.95
N THR A 252 11.72 5.84 -5.57
CA THR A 252 11.18 4.80 -6.45
C THR A 252 11.85 3.48 -6.15
N THR A 253 11.09 2.39 -6.05
CA THR A 253 11.69 1.07 -5.77
C THR A 253 12.68 0.65 -6.86
N ARG A 254 12.43 1.02 -8.13
CA ARG A 254 13.36 0.75 -9.25
C ARG A 254 14.79 1.26 -9.10
N TYR A 255 14.99 2.35 -8.35
CA TYR A 255 16.30 3.02 -8.21
C TYR A 255 16.81 2.98 -6.79
N ASP A 256 15.90 3.06 -5.84
CA ASP A 256 16.23 3.17 -4.43
C ASP A 256 16.09 1.82 -3.69
N GLY A 257 15.57 0.76 -4.34
CA GLY A 257 15.41 -0.56 -3.73
C GLY A 257 14.22 -0.63 -2.77
N ASP A 258 14.36 -1.41 -1.70
CA ASP A 258 13.36 -1.46 -0.64
C ASP A 258 13.33 -0.12 0.10
N ILE A 259 12.14 0.34 0.48
CA ILE A 259 11.96 1.60 1.22
C ILE A 259 11.40 1.29 2.60
N ASP A 260 12.16 1.65 3.63
CA ASP A 260 11.83 1.44 5.03
C ASP A 260 11.39 2.75 5.70
N ILE A 261 10.26 2.71 6.42
CA ILE A 261 9.73 3.83 7.20
C ILE A 261 9.53 3.39 8.64
N GLY A 262 10.14 4.11 9.57
CA GLY A 262 10.00 3.90 11.01
C GLY A 262 9.34 5.08 11.69
N VAL A 263 8.29 4.85 12.47
CA VAL A 263 7.60 5.90 13.24
C VAL A 263 7.47 5.47 14.69
N GLY A 264 7.82 6.35 15.64
CA GLY A 264 7.74 6.01 17.06
C GLY A 264 8.07 7.16 17.98
N LYS A 265 8.24 6.88 19.27
CA LYS A 265 8.72 7.85 20.25
C LYS A 265 10.14 7.50 20.71
N LYS A 266 11.01 8.51 20.78
CA LYS A 266 12.32 8.41 21.43
C LYS A 266 12.14 8.32 22.96
N GLN A 267 13.20 7.97 23.68
CA GLN A 267 13.19 7.90 25.16
C GLN A 267 12.78 9.23 25.82
N ASN A 268 13.08 10.37 25.18
CA ASN A 268 12.68 11.70 25.64
C ASN A 268 11.23 12.09 25.26
N GLY A 269 10.43 11.13 24.78
CA GLY A 269 9.02 11.31 24.43
C GLY A 269 8.76 11.98 23.06
N LYS A 270 9.79 12.51 22.39
CA LYS A 270 9.64 13.12 21.07
C LYS A 270 9.36 12.06 20.00
N THR A 271 8.37 12.32 19.14
CA THR A 271 8.12 11.49 17.95
C THR A 271 9.31 11.55 17.00
N TYR A 272 9.64 10.43 16.37
CA TYR A 272 10.54 10.36 15.24
C TYR A 272 9.82 9.70 14.06
N ILE A 273 10.23 10.12 12.87
CA ILE A 273 9.89 9.50 11.60
C ILE A 273 11.23 9.36 10.86
N SER A 274 11.56 8.14 10.44
CA SER A 274 12.75 7.84 9.64
C SER A 274 12.31 7.24 8.31
N VAL A 275 12.97 7.63 7.24
CA VAL A 275 12.84 6.99 5.93
C VAL A 275 14.24 6.60 5.48
N SER A 276 14.42 5.34 5.11
CA SER A 276 15.69 4.79 4.62
C SER A 276 15.45 3.89 3.42
N ILE A 277 16.53 3.63 2.69
CA ILE A 277 16.54 2.82 1.47
C ILE A 277 17.59 1.72 1.62
N THR A 278 17.31 0.52 1.12
CA THR A 278 18.20 -0.65 1.23
C THR A 278 18.30 -1.45 -0.05
#